data_AF-A0A1D1UJI7-F1
#
_entry.id   AF-A0A1D1UJI7-F1
#
_cell.length_a   1.000
_cell.length_b   1.000
_cell.length_c   1.000
_cell.angle_alpha   90.00
_cell.angle_beta   90.00
_cell.angle_gamma   90.00
#
_symmetry.space_group_name_H-M   'P 1'
#
loop_
_entity.id
_entity.type
_entity.pdbx_description
1 polymer ?
#
loop_
_entity_poly.entity_id
_entity_poly.type
_entity_poly.pdbx_seq_one_letter_code
_entity_poly.pdbx_strand_id
1 'polypeptide(L)'
;MWSNIYPTALGYTVRFGILREAMVGLNGLFVGLGEILGGVFLGLMGTRLNAFGKDGALLGGLVVHLLACYMAFINTPVSASRGMTEYPAFVGPSAYIALTTSLLFGLGDVIWCAQLMAYLGEVYRYEVVSVFTVYHSWMAIAAASLFGLSTVISLPYLLLIMVITAVISFAGFCVAEWEFLARQRFLLHLRQMQKKAEEGSQITLAD
;
A
#
# COMPACT_ATOMS: atom_id res chain seq x y z
N MET A 1 -2.04 -5.66 -4.64
CA MET A 1 -2.68 -5.70 -5.98
C MET A 1 -1.70 -6.02 -7.12
N TRP A 2 -0.38 -5.91 -6.94
CA TRP A 2 0.62 -6.04 -8.02
C TRP A 2 1.24 -7.46 -8.16
N SER A 3 1.12 -8.29 -7.11
CA SER A 3 1.83 -9.57 -6.92
C SER A 3 1.55 -10.65 -7.98
N ASN A 4 0.51 -10.50 -8.80
CA ASN A 4 0.20 -11.45 -9.87
C ASN A 4 0.44 -10.90 -11.27
N ILE A 5 0.63 -9.59 -11.44
CA ILE A 5 0.73 -8.95 -12.76
C ILE A 5 2.18 -8.87 -13.19
N TYR A 6 3.03 -8.39 -12.29
CA TYR A 6 4.44 -8.17 -12.56
C TYR A 6 5.24 -9.47 -12.73
N PRO A 7 5.15 -10.47 -11.83
CA PRO A 7 5.81 -11.76 -12.03
C PRO A 7 5.34 -12.47 -13.31
N THR A 8 4.04 -12.43 -13.61
CA THR A 8 3.50 -13.03 -14.84
C THR A 8 4.10 -12.37 -16.09
N ALA A 9 4.29 -11.05 -16.06
CA ALA A 9 4.95 -10.32 -17.14
C ALA A 9 6.44 -10.64 -17.27
N LEU A 10 7.14 -10.89 -16.16
CA LEU A 10 8.53 -11.35 -16.16
C LEU A 10 8.63 -12.77 -16.75
N GLY A 11 7.72 -13.67 -16.38
CA GLY A 11 7.67 -15.05 -16.87
C GLY A 11 7.38 -15.15 -18.38
N TYR A 12 6.62 -14.20 -18.94
CA TYR A 12 6.30 -14.14 -20.38
C TYR A 12 7.31 -13.34 -21.23
N THR A 13 8.33 -12.74 -20.62
CA THR A 13 9.37 -12.03 -21.39
C THR A 13 10.41 -13.02 -21.92
N VAL A 14 10.34 -13.32 -23.23
CA VAL A 14 11.15 -14.35 -23.92
C VAL A 14 12.66 -14.11 -23.80
N ARG A 15 13.08 -12.84 -23.71
CA ARG A 15 14.49 -12.45 -23.55
C ARG A 15 15.16 -12.95 -22.26
N PHE A 16 14.42 -13.39 -21.25
CA PHE A 16 15.01 -14.01 -20.06
C PHE A 16 15.42 -15.48 -20.28
N GLY A 17 15.05 -16.11 -21.40
CA GLY A 17 15.45 -17.47 -21.75
C GLY A 17 15.07 -18.49 -20.67
N ILE A 18 16.01 -19.37 -20.31
CA ILE A 18 15.84 -20.39 -19.25
C ILE A 18 15.60 -19.75 -17.86
N LEU A 19 16.03 -18.50 -17.67
CA LEU A 19 15.93 -17.81 -16.37
C LEU A 19 14.53 -17.25 -16.10
N ARG A 20 13.60 -17.27 -17.06
CA ARG A 20 12.25 -16.68 -16.93
C ARG A 20 11.45 -17.24 -15.76
N GLU A 21 11.50 -18.56 -15.54
CA GLU A 21 10.78 -19.22 -14.45
C GLU A 21 11.44 -18.93 -13.10
N ALA A 22 12.78 -18.88 -13.08
CA ALA A 22 13.53 -18.45 -11.91
C ALA A 22 13.27 -16.98 -11.55
N MET A 23 13.05 -16.10 -12.54
CA MET A 23 12.72 -14.68 -12.31
C MET A 23 11.36 -14.49 -11.65
N VAL A 24 10.37 -15.36 -11.91
CA VAL A 24 9.08 -15.35 -11.21
C VAL A 24 9.27 -15.67 -9.72
N GLY A 25 10.04 -16.72 -9.41
CA GLY A 25 10.36 -17.07 -8.03
C GLY A 25 11.21 -16.00 -7.33
N LEU A 26 12.20 -15.45 -8.03
CA LEU A 26 13.10 -14.44 -7.49
C LEU A 26 12.39 -13.10 -7.27
N ASN A 27 11.41 -12.75 -8.12
CA ASN A 27 10.49 -11.64 -7.88
C ASN A 27 9.81 -11.81 -6.52
N GLY A 28 9.16 -12.97 -6.27
CA GLY A 28 8.50 -13.27 -5.01
C GLY A 28 9.42 -13.16 -3.78
N LEU A 29 10.66 -13.64 -3.89
CA LEU A 29 11.66 -13.49 -2.84
C LEU A 29 11.98 -12.02 -2.55
N PHE A 30 12.22 -11.21 -3.58
CA PHE A 30 12.55 -9.79 -3.41
C PHE A 30 11.36 -8.98 -2.88
N VAL A 31 10.12 -9.39 -3.17
CA VAL A 31 8.92 -8.83 -2.53
C VAL A 31 8.98 -9.03 -1.03
N GLY A 32 9.13 -10.29 -0.60
CA GLY A 32 9.17 -10.63 0.82
C GLY A 32 10.33 -9.93 1.55
N LEU A 33 11.48 -9.79 0.89
CA LEU A 33 12.58 -8.98 1.43
C LEU A 33 12.19 -7.51 1.60
N GLY A 34 11.53 -6.91 0.61
CA GLY A 34 11.01 -5.55 0.70
C GLY A 34 10.00 -5.38 1.85
N GLU A 35 9.11 -6.35 2.03
CA GLU A 35 8.12 -6.37 3.11
C GLU A 35 8.79 -6.47 4.49
N ILE A 36 9.78 -7.35 4.66
CA ILE A 36 10.53 -7.46 5.91
C ILE A 36 11.26 -6.15 6.22
N LEU A 37 11.95 -5.57 5.23
CA LEU A 37 12.67 -4.30 5.41
C LEU A 37 11.73 -3.15 5.78
N GLY A 38 10.59 -3.03 5.08
CA GLY A 38 9.60 -2.01 5.39
C GLY A 38 8.93 -2.21 6.75
N GLY A 39 8.62 -3.44 7.14
CA GLY A 39 8.08 -3.77 8.46
C GLY A 39 9.06 -3.43 9.60
N VAL A 40 10.34 -3.78 9.44
CA VAL A 40 11.40 -3.41 10.39
C VAL A 40 11.55 -1.89 10.45
N PHE A 41 11.55 -1.20 9.31
CA PHE A 41 11.64 0.25 9.24
C PHE A 41 10.49 0.92 10.00
N LEU A 42 9.24 0.48 9.80
CA LEU A 42 8.07 1.00 10.51
C LEU A 42 8.08 0.65 12.00
N GLY A 43 8.54 -0.55 12.37
CA GLY A 43 8.65 -0.96 13.76
C GLY A 43 9.66 -0.12 14.54
N LEU A 44 10.82 0.16 13.95
CA LEU A 44 11.87 0.98 14.56
C LEU A 44 11.52 2.48 14.55
N MET A 45 10.91 2.97 13.46
CA MET A 45 10.57 4.38 13.28
C MET A 45 9.18 4.72 13.84
N GLY A 46 8.39 3.75 14.30
CA GLY A 46 6.99 3.93 14.70
C GLY A 46 6.77 5.02 15.75
N THR A 47 7.71 5.18 16.70
CA THR A 47 7.68 6.25 17.70
C THR A 47 7.92 7.64 17.11
N ARG A 48 8.75 7.76 16.05
CA ARG A 48 8.99 9.02 15.33
C ARG A 48 7.96 9.30 14.23
N LEU A 49 7.42 8.26 13.61
CA LEU A 49 6.33 8.37 12.63
C LEU A 49 5.03 8.81 13.29
N ASN A 50 4.78 8.42 14.54
CA ASN A 50 3.65 8.94 15.30
C ASN A 50 3.73 10.47 15.53
N ALA A 51 4.93 11.05 15.48
CA ALA A 51 5.13 12.51 15.53
C ALA A 51 4.94 13.20 14.16
N PHE A 52 5.14 12.48 13.05
CA PHE A 52 4.92 12.98 11.68
C PHE A 52 3.50 12.72 11.14
N GLY A 53 2.67 11.96 11.88
CA GLY A 53 1.31 11.59 11.46
C GLY A 53 1.29 10.34 10.57
N LYS A 54 0.18 9.57 10.62
CA LYS A 54 0.04 8.34 9.82
C LYS A 54 -0.06 8.66 8.32
N ASP A 55 -0.71 9.78 7.99
CA ASP A 55 -0.72 10.42 6.66
C ASP A 55 0.67 10.48 5.99
N GLY A 56 1.71 10.92 6.71
CA GLY A 56 3.05 11.09 6.15
C GLY A 56 3.73 9.76 5.79
N ALA A 57 3.52 8.73 6.63
CA ALA A 57 4.02 7.39 6.36
C ALA A 57 3.34 6.78 5.12
N LEU A 58 2.02 6.97 5.00
CA LEU A 58 1.25 6.47 3.86
C LEU A 58 1.63 7.19 2.57
N LEU A 59 1.87 8.51 2.61
CA LEU A 59 2.38 9.27 1.46
C LEU A 59 3.73 8.74 0.99
N GLY A 60 4.64 8.40 1.92
CA GLY A 60 5.90 7.74 1.59
C GLY A 60 5.68 6.41 0.85
N GLY A 61 4.73 5.59 1.33
CA GLY A 61 4.31 4.36 0.66
C GLY A 61 3.76 4.58 -0.75
N LEU A 62 2.97 5.65 -0.96
CA LEU A 62 2.45 6.04 -2.27
C LEU A 62 3.59 6.39 -3.24
N VAL A 63 4.54 7.22 -2.81
CA VAL A 63 5.69 7.63 -3.64
C VAL A 63 6.53 6.42 -4.05
N VAL A 64 6.79 5.49 -3.11
CA VAL A 64 7.49 4.24 -3.41
C VAL A 64 6.72 3.40 -4.44
N HIS A 65 5.40 3.28 -4.30
CA HIS A 65 4.55 2.59 -5.27
C HIS A 65 4.57 3.24 -6.66
N LEU A 66 4.53 4.57 -6.74
CA LEU A 66 4.61 5.30 -8.01
C LEU A 66 5.96 5.09 -8.68
N LEU A 67 7.06 5.11 -7.91
CA LEU A 67 8.40 4.82 -8.42
C LEU A 67 8.51 3.38 -8.93
N ALA A 68 7.96 2.41 -8.20
CA ALA A 68 7.92 1.01 -8.61
C ALA A 68 7.12 0.82 -9.90
N CYS A 69 5.95 1.46 -10.03
CA CYS A 69 5.15 1.46 -11.26
C CYS A 69 5.91 2.07 -12.45
N TYR A 70 6.66 3.15 -12.23
CA TYR A 70 7.48 3.78 -13.27
C TYR A 70 8.64 2.87 -13.73
N MET A 71 9.35 2.24 -12.78
CA MET A 71 10.40 1.28 -13.09
C MET A 71 9.86 0.03 -13.80
N ALA A 72 8.67 -0.45 -13.40
CA ALA A 72 7.97 -1.54 -14.06
C ALA A 72 7.61 -1.20 -15.51
N PHE A 73 7.15 0.02 -15.77
CA PHE A 73 6.79 0.48 -17.11
C PHE A 73 8.01 0.54 -18.05
N ILE A 74 9.16 1.00 -17.55
CA ILE A 74 10.38 1.12 -18.36
C ILE A 74 10.99 -0.25 -18.67
N ASN A 75 10.97 -1.17 -17.70
CA ASN A 75 11.67 -2.44 -17.79
C ASN A 75 10.88 -3.54 -18.53
N THR A 76 9.56 -3.40 -18.64
CA THR A 76 8.70 -4.46 -19.18
C THR A 76 8.06 -4.06 -20.51
N PRO A 77 8.12 -4.91 -21.55
CA PRO A 77 7.51 -4.60 -22.84
C PRO A 77 5.97 -4.56 -22.76
N VAL A 78 5.36 -3.71 -23.58
CA VAL A 78 3.92 -3.37 -23.58
C VAL A 78 2.99 -4.60 -23.65
N SER A 79 3.45 -5.68 -24.28
CA SER A 79 2.68 -6.91 -24.54
C SER A 79 2.98 -8.06 -23.57
N ALA A 80 3.85 -7.88 -22.58
CA ALA A 80 4.34 -8.95 -21.71
C ALA A 80 3.24 -9.61 -20.85
N SER A 81 2.08 -8.98 -20.65
CA SER A 81 0.99 -9.59 -19.86
C SER A 81 0.11 -10.57 -20.64
N ARG A 82 0.15 -10.59 -21.98
CA ARG A 82 -0.78 -11.39 -22.81
C ARG A 82 -0.16 -12.63 -23.46
N GLY A 83 1.16 -12.77 -23.42
CA GLY A 83 1.84 -13.91 -24.00
C GLY A 83 3.31 -13.64 -24.26
N MET A 84 4.01 -14.67 -24.72
CA MET A 84 5.42 -14.60 -25.07
C MET A 84 5.66 -13.48 -26.09
N THR A 85 6.45 -12.48 -25.71
CA THR A 85 6.70 -11.30 -26.55
C THR A 85 8.19 -11.10 -26.77
N GLU A 86 8.58 -10.89 -28.03
CA GLU A 86 9.95 -10.53 -28.45
C GLU A 86 10.15 -9.03 -28.59
N TYR A 87 9.09 -8.22 -28.41
CA TYR A 87 9.18 -6.77 -28.52
C TYR A 87 10.18 -6.19 -27.50
N PRO A 88 11.04 -5.25 -27.91
CA PRO A 88 12.00 -4.63 -27.02
C PRO A 88 11.28 -3.80 -25.94
N ALA A 89 11.69 -3.97 -24.68
CA ALA A 89 11.41 -2.99 -23.63
C ALA A 89 12.15 -1.68 -23.94
N PHE A 90 11.64 -0.55 -23.45
CA PHE A 90 12.19 0.79 -23.71
C PHE A 90 13.66 0.91 -23.29
N VAL A 91 14.01 0.32 -22.15
CA VAL A 91 15.37 -0.02 -21.75
C VAL A 91 15.41 -1.55 -21.79
N GLY A 92 16.32 -2.16 -22.56
CA GLY A 92 16.33 -3.62 -22.74
C GLY A 92 16.13 -4.39 -21.41
N PRO A 93 15.35 -5.47 -21.40
CA PRO A 93 14.87 -6.10 -20.16
C PRO A 93 16.04 -6.50 -19.27
N SER A 94 16.13 -5.87 -18.08
CA SER A 94 17.20 -6.08 -17.11
C SER A 94 16.65 -6.76 -15.86
N ALA A 95 17.27 -7.89 -15.50
CA ALA A 95 16.92 -8.63 -14.29
C ALA A 95 17.13 -7.78 -13.03
N TYR A 96 18.17 -6.95 -12.97
CA TYR A 96 18.43 -6.08 -11.83
C TYR A 96 17.31 -5.07 -11.60
N ILE A 97 16.87 -4.39 -12.66
CA ILE A 97 15.75 -3.43 -12.57
C ILE A 97 14.46 -4.16 -12.16
N ALA A 98 14.25 -5.38 -12.66
CA ALA A 98 13.08 -6.17 -12.28
C ALA A 98 13.04 -6.49 -10.78
N LEU A 99 14.17 -6.96 -10.23
CA LEU A 99 14.27 -7.33 -8.82
C LEU A 99 14.21 -6.10 -7.90
N THR A 100 14.85 -5.00 -8.29
CA THR A 100 14.73 -3.73 -7.54
C THR A 100 13.28 -3.22 -7.55
N THR A 101 12.59 -3.31 -8.68
CA THR A 101 11.16 -2.97 -8.77
C THR A 101 10.31 -3.84 -7.86
N SER A 102 10.62 -5.14 -7.79
CA SER A 102 9.94 -6.11 -6.94
C SER A 102 10.10 -5.78 -5.45
N LEU A 103 11.32 -5.39 -5.06
CA LEU A 103 11.63 -4.98 -3.70
C LEU A 103 10.90 -3.68 -3.31
N LEU A 104 10.88 -2.69 -4.21
CA LEU A 104 10.17 -1.44 -3.98
C LEU A 104 8.67 -1.65 -3.83
N PHE A 105 8.07 -2.52 -4.66
CA PHE A 105 6.67 -2.85 -4.50
C PHE A 105 6.37 -3.54 -3.16
N GLY A 106 7.21 -4.47 -2.70
CA GLY A 106 7.06 -5.09 -1.38
C GLY A 106 7.19 -4.08 -0.24
N LEU A 107 8.15 -3.16 -0.33
CA LEU A 107 8.33 -2.09 0.64
C LEU A 107 7.14 -1.13 0.68
N GLY A 108 6.58 -0.78 -0.48
CA GLY A 108 5.37 0.04 -0.55
C GLY A 108 4.14 -0.66 0.03
N ASP A 109 3.98 -1.96 -0.23
CA ASP A 109 2.81 -2.74 0.21
C ASP A 109 2.76 -2.88 1.73
N VAL A 110 3.90 -3.23 2.36
CA VAL A 110 3.94 -3.34 3.83
C VAL A 110 3.68 -2.00 4.52
N ILE A 111 4.16 -0.88 3.96
CA ILE A 111 3.87 0.45 4.51
C ILE A 111 2.38 0.74 4.41
N TRP A 112 1.78 0.49 3.25
CA TRP A 112 0.36 0.74 3.03
C TRP A 112 -0.53 -0.11 3.96
N CYS A 113 -0.28 -1.42 3.98
CA CYS A 113 -1.00 -2.38 4.80
C CYS A 113 -0.84 -2.07 6.30
N ALA A 114 0.38 -1.79 6.77
CA ALA A 114 0.61 -1.48 8.19
C ALA A 114 -0.13 -0.22 8.63
N GLN A 115 -0.12 0.85 7.83
CA GLN A 115 -0.78 2.11 8.20
C GLN A 115 -2.30 2.00 8.18
N LEU A 116 -2.89 1.34 7.17
CA LEU A 116 -4.34 1.11 7.14
C LEU A 116 -4.82 0.21 8.28
N MET A 117 -4.09 -0.84 8.61
CA MET A 117 -4.43 -1.70 9.75
C MET A 117 -4.31 -0.95 11.07
N ALA A 118 -3.27 -0.13 11.25
CA ALA A 118 -3.12 0.71 12.43
C ALA A 118 -4.29 1.70 12.57
N TYR A 119 -4.71 2.33 11.47
CA TYR A 119 -5.88 3.21 11.45
C TYR A 119 -7.17 2.47 11.80
N LEU A 120 -7.49 1.37 11.11
CA LEU A 120 -8.70 0.58 11.36
C LEU A 120 -8.73 0.04 12.80
N GLY A 121 -7.59 -0.37 13.34
CA GLY A 121 -7.46 -0.83 14.73
C GLY A 121 -7.69 0.28 15.75
N GLU A 122 -7.35 1.53 15.42
CA GLU A 122 -7.62 2.68 16.29
C GLU A 122 -9.07 3.16 16.23
N VAL A 123 -9.70 3.13 15.05
CA VAL A 123 -11.09 3.57 14.85
C VAL A 123 -12.09 2.54 15.41
N TYR A 124 -11.87 1.25 15.15
CA TYR A 124 -12.81 0.18 15.47
C TYR A 124 -12.32 -0.73 16.59
N ARG A 125 -11.83 -0.17 17.70
CA ARG A 125 -11.17 -0.91 18.81
C ARG A 125 -11.96 -2.09 19.37
N TYR A 126 -13.29 -2.03 19.33
CA TYR A 126 -14.16 -3.07 19.89
C TYR A 126 -14.48 -4.21 18.92
N GLU A 127 -14.32 -3.99 17.60
CA GLU A 127 -14.72 -4.92 16.54
C GLU A 127 -13.61 -5.14 15.50
N VAL A 128 -12.35 -4.96 15.90
CA VAL A 128 -11.17 -4.94 15.01
C VAL A 128 -11.10 -6.18 14.11
N VAL A 129 -11.34 -7.38 14.67
CA VAL A 129 -11.24 -8.65 13.93
C VAL A 129 -12.24 -8.71 12.77
N SER A 130 -13.48 -8.26 13.00
CA SER A 130 -14.52 -8.23 11.97
C SER A 130 -14.15 -7.26 10.86
N VAL A 131 -13.76 -6.04 11.24
CA VAL A 131 -13.38 -4.98 10.29
C VAL A 131 -12.16 -5.38 9.45
N PHE A 132 -11.15 -5.99 10.07
CA PHE A 132 -9.96 -6.48 9.36
C PHE A 132 -10.33 -7.57 8.36
N THR A 133 -11.24 -8.47 8.73
CA THR A 133 -11.70 -9.55 7.85
C THR A 133 -12.45 -9.00 6.64
N VAL A 134 -13.35 -8.03 6.84
CA VAL A 134 -14.08 -7.37 5.74
C VAL A 134 -13.10 -6.67 4.79
N TYR A 135 -12.11 -5.96 5.34
CA TYR A 135 -11.10 -5.28 4.53
C TYR A 135 -10.28 -6.27 3.67
N HIS A 136 -9.78 -7.36 4.25
CA HIS A 136 -9.03 -8.37 3.49
C HIS A 136 -9.91 -9.08 2.45
N SER A 137 -11.20 -9.27 2.75
CA SER A 137 -12.15 -9.82 1.78
C SER A 137 -12.26 -8.92 0.55
N TRP A 138 -12.33 -7.61 0.74
CA TRP A 138 -12.37 -6.65 -0.36
C TRP A 138 -11.05 -6.63 -1.16
N MET A 139 -9.91 -6.71 -0.48
CA MET A 139 -8.61 -6.86 -1.15
C MET A 139 -8.53 -8.11 -2.01
N ALA A 140 -9.04 -9.24 -1.51
CA ALA A 140 -9.04 -10.52 -2.24
C ALA A 140 -9.94 -10.44 -3.49
N ILE A 141 -11.13 -9.84 -3.37
CA ILE A 141 -12.02 -9.58 -4.52
C ILE A 141 -11.30 -8.72 -5.55
N ALA A 142 -10.69 -7.60 -5.13
CA ALA A 142 -9.98 -6.71 -6.04
C ALA A 142 -8.80 -7.41 -6.73
N ALA A 143 -8.04 -8.23 -6.01
CA ALA A 143 -6.94 -9.02 -6.56
C ALA A 143 -7.43 -10.04 -7.59
N ALA A 144 -8.54 -10.72 -7.32
CA ALA A 144 -9.15 -11.68 -8.26
C ALA A 144 -9.68 -10.98 -9.52
N SER A 145 -10.35 -9.83 -9.39
CA SER A 145 -10.81 -9.05 -10.53
C SER A 145 -9.66 -8.59 -11.41
N LEU A 146 -8.56 -8.11 -10.80
CA LEU A 146 -7.40 -7.63 -11.53
C LEU A 146 -6.63 -8.75 -12.21
N PHE A 147 -6.59 -9.94 -11.61
CA PHE A 147 -6.08 -11.15 -12.25
C PHE A 147 -6.91 -11.49 -13.50
N GLY A 148 -8.24 -11.45 -13.42
CA GLY A 148 -9.11 -11.61 -14.58
C GLY A 148 -8.81 -10.58 -15.68
N LEU A 149 -8.71 -9.29 -15.32
CA LEU A 149 -8.39 -8.21 -16.25
C LEU A 149 -7.00 -8.35 -16.90
N SER A 150 -6.03 -8.96 -16.20
CA SER A 150 -4.68 -9.17 -16.72
C SER A 150 -4.65 -10.05 -17.98
N THR A 151 -5.64 -10.92 -18.16
CA THR A 151 -5.78 -11.78 -19.34
C THR A 151 -6.24 -11.01 -20.59
N VAL A 152 -6.95 -9.89 -20.41
CA VAL A 152 -7.59 -9.14 -21.51
C VAL A 152 -6.86 -7.82 -21.80
N ILE A 153 -6.28 -7.17 -20.78
CA ILE A 153 -5.73 -5.82 -20.85
C ILE A 153 -4.18 -5.84 -20.86
N SER A 154 -3.54 -4.88 -21.55
CA SER A 154 -2.07 -4.79 -21.64
C SER A 154 -1.48 -4.30 -20.32
N LEU A 155 -0.29 -4.77 -19.98
CA LEU A 155 0.46 -4.37 -18.79
C LEU A 155 0.45 -2.86 -18.46
N PRO A 156 0.74 -1.93 -19.39
CA PRO A 156 0.77 -0.50 -19.05
C PRO A 156 -0.59 0.05 -18.63
N TYR A 157 -1.69 -0.48 -19.14
CA TYR A 157 -3.03 -0.07 -18.72
C TYR A 157 -3.37 -0.63 -17.34
N LEU A 158 -2.91 -1.84 -16.98
CA LEU A 158 -3.04 -2.34 -15.61
C LEU A 158 -2.23 -1.50 -14.62
N LEU A 159 -0.99 -1.13 -14.98
CA LEU A 159 -0.17 -0.23 -14.16
C LEU A 159 -0.84 1.14 -14.00
N LEU A 160 -1.47 1.68 -15.04
CA LEU A 160 -2.22 2.92 -14.97
C LEU A 160 -3.43 2.81 -14.03
N ILE A 161 -4.20 1.73 -14.13
CA ILE A 161 -5.31 1.46 -13.21
C ILE A 161 -4.80 1.41 -11.77
N MET A 162 -3.67 0.74 -11.53
CA MET A 162 -3.04 0.69 -10.21
C MET A 162 -2.70 2.06 -9.66
N VAL A 163 -2.05 2.91 -10.47
CA VAL A 163 -1.71 4.28 -10.08
C VAL A 163 -2.96 5.10 -9.75
N ILE A 164 -3.99 5.05 -10.61
CA ILE A 164 -5.24 5.78 -10.38
C ILE A 164 -5.91 5.31 -9.08
N THR A 165 -6.04 4.00 -8.89
CA THR A 165 -6.64 3.44 -7.68
C THR A 165 -5.82 3.78 -6.43
N ALA A 166 -4.49 3.78 -6.50
CA ALA A 166 -3.62 4.13 -5.38
C ALA A 166 -3.78 5.60 -4.96
N VAL A 167 -3.88 6.52 -5.93
CA VAL A 167 -4.12 7.95 -5.65
C VAL A 167 -5.50 8.15 -5.03
N ILE A 168 -6.54 7.48 -5.54
CA ILE A 168 -7.89 7.54 -4.96
C ILE A 168 -7.88 6.98 -3.54
N SER A 169 -7.22 5.85 -3.30
CA SER A 169 -7.12 5.24 -1.98
C SER A 169 -6.36 6.14 -0.99
N PHE A 170 -5.29 6.82 -1.42
CA PHE A 170 -4.58 7.80 -0.59
C PHE A 170 -5.49 8.98 -0.22
N ALA A 171 -6.18 9.57 -1.20
CA ALA A 171 -7.11 10.66 -0.94
C ALA A 171 -8.24 10.25 0.01
N GLY A 172 -8.81 9.06 -0.19
CA GLY A 172 -9.84 8.50 0.70
C GLY A 172 -9.33 8.28 2.12
N PHE A 173 -8.09 7.83 2.28
CA PHE A 173 -7.47 7.68 3.59
C PHE A 173 -7.27 9.02 4.29
N CYS A 174 -6.72 10.04 3.61
CA CYS A 174 -6.52 11.35 4.21
C CYS A 174 -7.83 11.99 4.67
N VAL A 175 -8.90 11.88 3.87
CA VAL A 175 -10.23 12.37 4.28
C VAL A 175 -10.70 11.65 5.55
N ALA A 176 -10.59 10.32 5.59
CA ALA A 176 -11.01 9.53 6.74
C ALA A 176 -10.17 9.83 8.00
N GLU A 177 -8.84 9.94 7.86
CA GLU A 177 -7.94 10.29 8.96
C GLU A 177 -8.26 11.68 9.50
N TRP A 178 -8.46 12.67 8.64
CA TRP A 178 -8.78 14.04 9.08
C TRP A 178 -10.13 14.14 9.77
N GLU A 179 -11.16 13.44 9.27
CA GLU A 179 -12.45 13.37 9.94
C GLU A 179 -12.35 12.73 11.33
N PHE A 180 -11.58 11.64 11.44
CA PHE A 180 -11.34 10.96 12.72
C PHE A 180 -10.59 11.87 13.71
N LEU A 181 -9.53 12.54 13.27
CA LEU A 181 -8.75 13.46 14.09
C LEU A 181 -9.59 14.67 14.53
N ALA A 182 -10.43 15.22 13.66
CA ALA A 182 -11.34 16.32 14.00
C ALA A 182 -12.34 15.91 15.10
N ARG A 183 -12.94 14.73 14.99
CA ARG A 183 -13.84 14.17 16.02
C ARG A 183 -13.12 13.96 17.36
N GLN A 184 -11.90 13.44 17.34
CA GLN A 184 -11.12 13.25 18.57
C GLN A 184 -10.80 14.57 19.27
N ARG A 185 -10.35 15.59 18.53
CA ARG A 185 -10.06 16.92 19.08
C ARG A 185 -11.31 17.56 19.70
N PHE A 186 -12.46 17.44 19.03
CA PHE A 186 -13.73 17.95 19.55
C PHE A 186 -14.13 17.26 20.87
N LEU A 187 -14.06 15.93 20.94
CA LEU A 187 -14.37 15.18 22.16
C LEU A 187 -13.43 15.52 23.32
N LEU A 188 -12.15 15.75 23.04
CA LEU A 188 -11.19 16.18 24.06
C LEU A 188 -11.53 17.58 24.60
N HIS A 189 -11.91 18.52 23.74
CA HIS A 189 -12.38 19.83 24.19
C HIS A 189 -13.64 19.74 25.05
N LEU A 190 -14.62 18.91 24.66
CA LEU A 190 -15.82 18.70 25.49
C LEU A 190 -15.49 18.11 26.86
N ARG A 191 -14.61 17.11 26.93
CA ARG A 191 -14.17 16.53 28.20
C ARG A 191 -13.47 17.55 29.09
N GLN A 192 -12.65 18.42 28.51
CA GLN A 192 -11.99 19.51 29.24
C GLN A 192 -13.00 20.54 29.76
N MET A 193 -14.03 20.88 28.96
CA MET A 193 -15.10 21.77 29.39
C MET A 193 -15.95 21.16 30.51
N GLN A 194 -16.32 19.88 30.41
CA GLN A 194 -17.04 19.17 31.48
C GLN A 194 -16.24 19.13 32.78
N LYS A 195 -14.95 18.77 32.70
CA LYS A 195 -14.08 18.72 33.88
C LYS A 195 -13.97 20.09 34.56
N LYS A 196 -13.83 21.18 33.79
CA LYS A 196 -13.84 22.55 34.34
C LYS A 196 -15.18 22.94 34.98
N ALA A 197 -16.30 22.49 34.40
CA ALA A 197 -17.64 22.76 34.95
C ALA A 197 -17.88 22.00 36.26
N GLU A 198 -17.43 20.74 36.36
CA GLU A 198 -17.47 19.96 37.60
C GLU A 198 -16.62 20.59 38.71
N GLU A 199 -15.39 21.01 38.39
CA GLU A 199 -14.49 21.71 39.33
C GLU A 199 -15.10 23.04 39.81
N GLY A 200 -15.75 23.83 38.93
CA GLY A 200 -16.40 25.09 39.31
C GLY A 200 -17.67 24.91 40.16
N SER A 201 -18.45 23.85 39.93
CA SER A 201 -19.65 23.53 40.71
C SER A 201 -19.30 23.13 42.16
N GLN A 202 -18.22 22.37 42.36
CA GLN A 202 -17.76 22.00 43.70
C GLN A 202 -17.30 23.18 44.55
N ILE A 203 -16.74 24.22 43.93
CA ILE A 203 -16.31 25.44 44.64
C ILE A 203 -17.52 26.25 45.11
N THR A 204 -18.58 26.32 44.30
CA THR A 204 -19.78 27.12 44.60
C THR A 204 -20.68 26.50 45.68
N LEU A 205 -20.58 25.19 45.92
CA LEU A 205 -21.33 24.48 46.97
C LEU A 205 -20.60 24.43 48.32
N ALA A 206 -19.34 24.88 48.36
CA ALA A 206 -18.53 24.91 49.57
C ALA A 206 -18.54 26.28 50.29
N ASP A 207 -19.14 27.30 49.66
CA ASP A 207 -19.40 28.64 50.19
C ASP A 207 -20.88 28.78 50.64
#